data_AF-A0A3L8S132-F1
#
_entry.id   AF-A0A3L8S132-F1
#
_cell.length_a   1.000
_cell.length_b   1.000
_cell.length_c   1.000
_cell.angle_alpha   90.00
_cell.angle_beta   90.00
_cell.angle_gamma   90.00
#
_symmetry.space_group_name_H-M   'P 1'
#
loop_
_entity.id
_entity.type
_entity.pdbx_description
1 polymer ?
#
loop_
_entity_poly.entity_id
_entity_poly.type
_entity_poly.pdbx_seq_one_letter_code
_entity_poly.pdbx_strand_id
1 'polypeptide(L)'
;MQNTYGGGTSWNSSHAPAAPDLTKPADITITDDSKDDYQYEEVSEDDDFSLHEDDEDLTKALQSIQDQSEDAQIIDFLSVLTSEKSVSDIPQAMDDFFCNFLVRLGMSRTLDCFQTEWYELIERGVFKVNDAGLVPDVYTRNQQLETENLCLRKDLESYKQSVNKIEEALLKMQKERDFHRMHHKRVVQEKNRLIGDLKRLKAHYASYEPMLKQLSEKYQNSLTQKMLTSLERDKAMGQDSEFPEDPEGTPSFEHAKEHTQPLKSGQYQLSSILKVHDFANWAQR
;
A
#
# COMPACT_ATOMS: atom_id res chain seq x y z
N MET A 1 68.76 49.98 35.24
CA MET A 1 67.81 50.57 34.27
C MET A 1 66.64 49.61 34.14
N GLN A 2 65.52 50.02 34.73
CA GLN A 2 64.22 49.41 34.54
C GLN A 2 63.73 49.76 33.13
N ASN A 3 63.05 48.84 32.45
CA ASN A 3 61.91 49.17 31.59
C ASN A 3 61.05 47.91 31.38
N THR A 4 59.86 48.01 31.92
CA THR A 4 58.71 47.12 31.86
C THR A 4 57.69 47.68 30.87
N TYR A 5 57.29 46.92 29.86
CA TYR A 5 55.98 46.98 29.18
C TYR A 5 55.80 45.59 28.53
N GLY A 6 54.81 44.74 28.80
CA GLY A 6 53.42 45.01 29.17
C GLY A 6 52.57 44.86 27.92
N GLY A 7 51.96 43.69 27.71
CA GLY A 7 51.07 43.46 26.56
C GLY A 7 50.82 41.99 26.26
N GLY A 8 50.24 41.24 27.20
CA GLY A 8 49.65 39.94 26.91
C GLY A 8 48.31 40.12 26.21
N THR A 9 48.20 39.65 24.97
CA THR A 9 46.92 39.41 24.31
C THR A 9 46.63 37.92 24.35
N SER A 10 46.03 37.51 25.47
CA SER A 10 45.29 36.25 25.58
C SER A 10 44.15 36.31 24.59
N TRP A 11 44.27 35.60 23.47
CA TRP A 11 43.15 35.38 22.56
C TRP A 11 42.11 34.53 23.30
N ASN A 12 41.05 35.19 23.75
CA ASN A 12 39.86 34.55 24.29
C ASN A 12 39.32 33.58 23.25
N SER A 13 39.46 32.29 23.53
CA SER A 13 38.71 31.21 22.89
C SER A 13 37.27 31.27 23.38
N SER A 14 36.53 32.28 22.93
CA SER A 14 35.10 32.40 23.15
C SER A 14 34.36 31.49 22.19
N HIS A 15 33.86 30.37 22.72
CA HIS A 15 32.60 29.74 22.35
C HIS A 15 32.20 29.86 20.87
N ALA A 16 32.68 28.94 20.03
CA ALA A 16 31.90 28.53 18.88
C ALA A 16 30.64 27.81 19.39
N PRO A 17 29.42 28.20 18.97
CA PRO A 17 28.26 27.36 19.21
C PRO A 17 28.49 26.05 18.47
N ALA A 18 28.49 24.94 19.22
CA ALA A 18 28.58 23.60 18.67
C ALA A 18 27.58 23.46 17.51
N ALA A 19 28.07 23.09 16.33
CA ALA A 19 27.22 22.71 15.22
C ALA A 19 26.24 21.63 15.72
N PRO A 20 24.94 21.70 15.39
CA PRO A 20 24.02 20.62 15.72
C PRO A 20 24.51 19.36 15.02
N ASP A 21 24.95 18.41 15.83
CA ASP A 21 25.28 17.05 15.45
C ASP A 21 24.05 16.42 14.75
N LEU A 22 24.08 16.46 13.41
CA LEU A 22 23.04 15.95 12.52
C LEU A 22 23.34 14.52 12.08
N THR A 23 24.12 13.78 12.88
CA THR A 23 24.48 12.38 12.61
C THR A 23 23.80 11.41 13.56
N LYS A 24 22.61 11.77 14.07
CA LYS A 24 21.71 10.78 14.66
C LYS A 24 20.81 10.24 13.54
N PRO A 25 21.01 9.02 13.03
CA PRO A 25 19.92 8.36 12.34
C PRO A 25 18.75 8.36 13.31
N ALA A 26 17.59 8.85 12.88
CA ALA A 26 16.37 8.59 13.61
C ALA A 26 16.32 7.07 13.75
N ASP A 27 16.41 6.57 14.99
CA ASP A 27 16.07 5.19 15.31
C ASP A 27 14.59 5.02 14.91
N ILE A 28 14.36 4.68 13.64
CA ILE A 28 13.12 4.11 13.17
C ILE A 28 13.04 2.80 13.91
N THR A 29 12.46 2.88 15.10
CA THR A 29 12.07 1.73 15.90
C THR A 29 10.93 1.11 15.10
N ILE A 30 11.29 0.27 14.13
CA ILE A 30 10.38 -0.74 13.60
C ILE A 30 10.02 -1.55 14.84
N THR A 31 8.88 -1.23 15.44
CA THR A 31 8.29 -2.05 16.48
C THR A 31 7.91 -3.35 15.78
N ASP A 32 8.84 -4.29 15.81
CA ASP A 32 8.65 -5.70 15.48
C ASP A 32 7.77 -6.32 16.57
N ASP A 33 6.55 -5.83 16.69
CA ASP A 33 5.48 -6.41 17.50
C ASP A 33 4.35 -6.84 16.59
N SER A 34 4.67 -7.77 15.71
CA SER A 34 3.67 -8.65 15.12
C SER A 34 4.35 -9.94 14.75
N LYS A 35 4.48 -10.81 15.75
CA LYS A 35 4.60 -12.24 15.54
C LYS A 35 3.52 -12.66 14.55
N ASP A 36 3.92 -12.81 13.31
CA ASP A 36 3.06 -13.13 12.18
C ASP A 36 2.75 -14.62 12.24
N ASP A 37 1.70 -14.98 12.97
CA ASP A 37 1.22 -16.36 13.10
C ASP A 37 0.27 -16.75 11.95
N TYR A 38 0.26 -16.05 10.79
CA TYR A 38 -0.76 -16.28 9.77
C TYR A 38 -0.23 -16.42 8.35
N GLN A 39 -0.30 -17.67 7.89
CA GLN A 39 -0.06 -18.15 6.54
C GLN A 39 -1.23 -17.72 5.64
N TYR A 40 -0.92 -17.19 4.44
CA TYR A 40 -1.92 -16.99 3.39
C TYR A 40 -2.52 -18.35 3.03
N GLU A 41 -3.84 -18.49 3.17
CA GLU A 41 -4.56 -19.67 2.70
C GLU A 41 -4.63 -19.56 1.16
N GLU A 42 -3.71 -20.27 0.50
CA GLU A 42 -3.69 -20.45 -0.95
C GLU A 42 -5.01 -21.10 -1.37
N VAL A 43 -5.81 -20.34 -2.12
CA VAL A 43 -7.05 -20.85 -2.70
C VAL A 43 -6.64 -21.87 -3.75
N SER A 44 -7.07 -23.12 -3.59
CA SER A 44 -6.76 -24.23 -4.50
C SER A 44 -6.86 -23.79 -5.98
N GLU A 45 -5.80 -24.02 -6.74
CA GLU A 45 -5.64 -23.74 -8.17
C GLU A 45 -6.59 -24.57 -9.07
N ASP A 46 -7.58 -25.28 -8.51
CA ASP A 46 -8.47 -26.19 -9.25
C ASP A 46 -9.52 -25.46 -10.12
N ASP A 47 -9.48 -24.13 -10.19
CA ASP A 47 -10.21 -23.37 -11.19
C ASP A 47 -9.25 -23.08 -12.35
N ASP A 48 -9.42 -23.86 -13.43
CA ASP A 48 -8.67 -23.88 -14.70
C ASP A 48 -8.82 -22.56 -15.50
N PHE A 49 -8.51 -21.44 -14.85
CA PHE A 49 -8.28 -20.16 -15.47
C PHE A 49 -6.81 -20.10 -15.84
N SER A 50 -6.52 -20.57 -17.05
CA SER A 50 -5.32 -20.16 -17.80
C SER A 50 -5.32 -18.63 -17.93
N LEU A 51 -4.88 -17.93 -16.89
CA LEU A 51 -4.35 -16.58 -17.02
C LEU A 51 -3.01 -16.75 -17.73
N HIS A 52 -2.97 -16.29 -18.98
CA HIS A 52 -1.75 -16.13 -19.74
C HIS A 52 -0.76 -15.36 -18.86
N GLU A 53 0.25 -16.04 -18.31
CA GLU A 53 1.36 -15.38 -17.64
C GLU A 53 2.00 -14.46 -18.68
N ASP A 54 1.83 -13.16 -18.50
CA ASP A 54 2.45 -12.17 -19.36
C ASP A 54 3.98 -12.31 -19.22
N ASP A 55 4.64 -12.65 -20.33
CA ASP A 55 6.09 -12.71 -20.51
C ASP A 55 6.82 -11.35 -20.27
N GLU A 56 6.11 -10.35 -19.76
CA GLU A 56 6.61 -9.02 -19.43
C GLU A 56 7.65 -9.06 -18.30
N ASP A 57 7.57 -10.01 -17.36
CA ASP A 57 8.44 -10.01 -16.17
C ASP A 57 9.88 -10.42 -16.49
N LEU A 58 10.07 -11.44 -17.33
CA LEU A 58 11.42 -11.88 -17.74
C LEU A 58 12.12 -10.82 -18.59
N THR A 59 11.38 -10.20 -19.51
CA THR A 59 11.90 -9.14 -20.39
C THR A 59 12.33 -7.92 -19.58
N LYS A 60 11.55 -7.56 -18.56
CA LYS A 60 11.84 -6.44 -17.64
C LYS A 60 13.01 -6.73 -16.71
N ALA A 61 13.18 -7.99 -16.28
CA ALA A 61 14.35 -8.41 -15.51
C ALA A 61 15.64 -8.33 -16.35
N LEU A 62 15.61 -8.79 -17.60
CA LEU A 62 16.75 -8.67 -18.52
C LEU A 62 17.10 -7.22 -18.83
N GLN A 63 16.10 -6.37 -19.05
CA GLN A 63 16.31 -4.94 -19.25
C GLN A 63 16.96 -4.29 -18.02
N SER A 64 16.51 -4.62 -16.81
CA SER A 64 17.10 -4.08 -15.57
C SER A 64 18.56 -4.49 -15.36
N ILE A 65 18.96 -5.69 -15.77
CA ILE A 65 20.36 -6.15 -15.72
C ILE A 65 21.21 -5.38 -16.72
N GLN A 66 20.68 -5.17 -17.93
CA GLN A 66 21.37 -4.40 -18.97
C GLN A 66 21.55 -2.94 -18.53
N ASP A 67 20.51 -2.29 -18.02
CA ASP A 67 20.54 -0.92 -17.54
C ASP A 67 21.55 -0.75 -16.39
N GLN A 68 21.60 -1.69 -15.44
CA GLN A 68 22.60 -1.67 -14.35
C GLN A 68 24.04 -1.83 -14.87
N SER A 69 24.25 -2.61 -15.93
CA SER A 69 25.56 -2.80 -16.54
C SER A 69 26.03 -1.55 -17.31
N GLU A 70 25.10 -0.80 -17.89
CA GLU A 70 25.36 0.46 -18.58
C GLU A 70 25.66 1.57 -17.56
N ASP A 71 24.89 1.65 -16.48
CA ASP A 71 25.14 2.59 -15.37
C ASP A 71 26.50 2.35 -14.71
N ALA A 72 26.89 1.08 -14.48
CA ALA A 72 28.22 0.75 -13.96
C ALA A 72 29.34 1.20 -14.91
N GLN A 73 29.16 1.02 -16.22
CA GLN A 73 30.12 1.48 -17.23
C GLN A 73 30.18 3.02 -17.31
N ILE A 74 29.06 3.71 -17.13
CA ILE A 74 29.00 5.18 -17.07
C ILE A 74 29.71 5.69 -15.82
N ILE A 75 29.52 5.04 -14.66
CA ILE A 75 30.19 5.38 -13.41
C ILE A 75 31.70 5.14 -13.52
N ASP A 76 32.13 4.02 -14.12
CA ASP A 76 33.54 3.75 -14.36
C ASP A 76 34.16 4.77 -15.31
N PHE A 77 33.46 5.13 -16.39
CA PHE A 77 33.90 6.17 -17.33
C PHE A 77 33.97 7.56 -16.68
N LEU A 78 33.00 7.91 -15.83
CA LEU A 78 33.04 9.13 -15.01
C LEU A 78 34.18 9.10 -13.98
N SER A 79 34.50 7.93 -13.42
CA SER A 79 35.63 7.75 -12.49
C SER A 79 36.97 7.97 -13.19
N VAL A 80 37.10 7.50 -14.43
CA VAL A 80 38.30 7.70 -15.26
C VAL A 80 38.43 9.17 -15.67
N LEU A 81 37.34 9.82 -16.06
CA LEU A 81 37.31 11.25 -16.40
C LEU A 81 37.60 12.16 -15.19
N THR A 82 37.26 11.73 -13.98
CA THR A 82 37.54 12.48 -12.75
C THR A 82 38.93 12.18 -12.17
N SER A 83 39.52 11.02 -12.50
CA SER A 83 40.87 10.62 -12.07
C SER A 83 42.00 11.31 -12.84
N GLU A 84 41.78 11.82 -14.05
CA GLU A 84 42.82 12.54 -14.82
C GLU A 84 42.97 14.02 -14.43
N LYS A 85 42.13 14.54 -13.51
CA LYS A 85 42.20 15.93 -13.09
C LYS A 85 43.06 16.15 -11.84
N SER A 86 44.26 15.56 -11.80
CA SER A 86 45.36 16.21 -11.07
C SER A 86 45.89 17.35 -11.96
N VAL A 87 45.07 18.40 -12.12
CA VAL A 87 45.49 19.63 -12.79
C VAL A 87 46.62 20.18 -11.95
N SER A 88 47.82 20.22 -12.54
CA SER A 88 48.88 21.07 -12.02
C SER A 88 48.30 22.48 -11.89
N ASP A 89 48.15 22.95 -10.65
CA ASP A 89 47.75 24.32 -10.31
C ASP A 89 48.82 25.29 -10.83
N ILE A 90 48.77 25.58 -12.12
CA ILE A 90 49.49 26.72 -12.69
C ILE A 90 48.72 27.94 -12.19
N PRO A 91 49.34 28.79 -11.35
CA PRO A 91 48.62 29.93 -10.78
C PRO A 91 48.10 30.83 -11.90
N GLN A 92 46.85 31.26 -11.78
CA GLN A 92 46.26 32.20 -12.73
C GLN A 92 47.06 33.50 -12.74
N ALA A 93 47.24 34.12 -13.92
CA ALA A 93 47.82 35.45 -14.01
C ALA A 93 46.88 36.48 -13.37
N MET A 94 47.46 37.50 -12.71
CA MET A 94 46.68 38.47 -11.93
C MET A 94 45.68 39.27 -12.79
N ASP A 95 46.00 39.56 -14.04
CA ASP A 95 45.13 40.24 -15.00
C ASP A 95 43.90 39.40 -15.40
N ASP A 96 44.11 38.11 -15.69
CA ASP A 96 43.00 37.17 -15.95
C ASP A 96 42.09 37.03 -14.72
N PHE A 97 42.66 37.07 -13.51
CA PHE A 97 41.90 37.03 -12.28
C PHE A 97 41.02 38.27 -12.11
N PHE A 98 41.56 39.48 -12.30
CA PHE A 98 40.76 40.70 -12.21
C PHE A 98 39.68 40.75 -13.28
N CYS A 99 39.98 40.29 -14.50
CA CYS A 99 38.97 40.18 -15.56
C CYS A 99 37.83 39.25 -15.13
N ASN A 100 38.14 38.03 -14.70
CA ASN A 100 37.15 37.05 -14.25
C ASN A 100 36.38 37.53 -13.01
N PHE A 101 37.04 38.23 -12.10
CA PHE A 101 36.43 38.82 -10.91
C PHE A 101 35.40 39.89 -11.28
N LEU A 102 35.77 40.83 -12.15
CA LEU A 102 34.88 41.91 -12.60
C LEU A 102 33.71 41.37 -13.43
N VAL A 103 33.94 40.35 -14.26
CA VAL A 103 32.86 39.64 -14.98
C VAL A 103 31.90 38.98 -14.00
N ARG A 104 32.40 38.24 -13.01
CA ARG A 104 31.57 37.55 -12.01
C ARG A 104 30.73 38.53 -11.16
N LEU A 105 31.26 39.71 -10.87
CA LEU A 105 30.51 40.77 -10.18
C LEU A 105 29.60 41.60 -11.10
N GLY A 106 29.61 41.36 -12.41
CA GLY A 106 28.80 42.10 -13.38
C GLY A 106 29.27 43.54 -13.61
N MET A 107 30.52 43.86 -13.30
CA MET A 107 31.09 45.21 -13.37
C MET A 107 31.68 45.54 -14.75
N SER A 108 30.85 45.47 -15.81
CA SER A 108 31.31 45.59 -17.21
C SER A 108 32.00 46.93 -17.54
N ARG A 109 31.49 48.05 -17.03
CA ARG A 109 32.13 49.37 -17.25
C ARG A 109 33.52 49.46 -16.62
N THR A 110 33.68 48.89 -15.43
CA THR A 110 34.97 48.85 -14.73
C THR A 110 35.94 47.91 -15.43
N LEU A 111 35.44 46.80 -15.99
CA LEU A 111 36.22 45.89 -16.80
C LEU A 111 36.76 46.58 -18.07
N ASP A 112 35.91 47.30 -18.81
CA ASP A 112 36.32 48.01 -20.03
C ASP A 112 37.40 49.07 -19.74
N CYS A 113 37.22 49.87 -18.68
CA CYS A 113 38.21 50.84 -18.24
C CYS A 113 39.52 50.15 -17.85
N PHE A 114 39.44 49.10 -17.04
CA PHE A 114 40.61 48.34 -16.59
C PHE A 114 41.39 47.75 -17.77
N GLN A 115 40.72 47.08 -18.70
CA GLN A 115 41.36 46.49 -19.88
C GLN A 115 42.03 47.56 -20.75
N THR A 116 41.35 48.68 -20.99
CA THR A 116 41.90 49.78 -21.81
C THR A 116 43.17 50.36 -21.20
N GLU A 117 43.13 50.68 -19.90
CA GLU A 117 44.30 51.22 -19.18
C GLU A 117 45.44 50.20 -19.09
N TRP A 118 45.12 48.93 -18.83
CA TRP A 118 46.08 47.84 -18.70
C TRP A 118 46.86 47.61 -20.00
N TYR A 119 46.18 47.54 -21.15
CA TYR A 119 46.85 47.38 -22.43
C TYR A 119 47.62 48.64 -22.87
N GLU A 120 47.12 49.84 -22.53
CA GLU A 120 47.86 51.09 -22.79
C GLU A 120 49.18 51.16 -22.00
N LEU A 121 49.17 50.71 -20.73
CA LEU A 121 50.37 50.65 -19.89
C LEU A 121 51.42 49.64 -20.41
N ILE A 122 50.96 48.54 -21.00
CA ILE A 122 51.80 47.54 -21.66
C ILE A 122 52.42 48.11 -22.94
N GLU A 123 51.61 48.76 -23.78
CA GLU A 123 52.07 49.34 -25.05
C GLU A 123 53.10 50.46 -24.84
N ARG A 124 52.93 51.28 -23.79
CA ARG A 124 53.90 52.31 -23.39
C ARG A 124 55.17 51.74 -22.77
N GLY A 125 55.24 50.42 -22.53
CA GLY A 125 56.40 49.73 -21.97
C GLY A 125 56.70 50.06 -20.51
N VAL A 126 55.76 50.72 -19.81
CA VAL A 126 55.85 51.05 -18.37
C VAL A 126 55.62 49.81 -17.52
N PHE A 127 54.88 48.85 -18.05
CA PHE A 127 54.48 47.61 -17.38
C PHE A 127 54.74 46.41 -18.30
N LYS A 128 55.44 45.38 -17.81
CA LYS A 128 55.59 44.12 -18.57
C LYS A 128 54.55 43.12 -18.10
N VAL A 129 54.09 42.25 -19.01
CA VAL A 129 53.12 41.17 -18.70
C VAL A 129 53.57 40.30 -17.52
N ASN A 130 54.89 40.12 -17.32
CA ASN A 130 55.45 39.35 -16.22
C ASN A 130 55.51 40.09 -14.87
N ASP A 131 55.30 41.42 -14.85
CA ASP A 131 55.35 42.23 -13.62
C ASP A 131 54.04 42.16 -12.82
N ALA A 132 52.96 41.65 -13.43
CA ALA A 132 51.65 41.50 -12.79
C ALA A 132 51.64 40.46 -11.66
N GLY A 133 52.58 39.50 -11.70
CA GLY A 133 52.63 38.40 -10.75
C GLY A 133 51.50 37.38 -10.94
N LEU A 134 51.47 36.40 -10.04
CA LEU A 134 50.53 35.28 -10.06
C LEU A 134 49.54 35.41 -8.89
N VAL A 135 48.32 34.92 -9.09
CA VAL A 135 47.31 34.88 -8.03
C VAL A 135 47.79 33.98 -6.88
N PRO A 136 47.70 34.44 -5.62
CA PRO A 136 48.01 33.60 -4.47
C PRO A 136 47.15 32.35 -4.43
N ASP A 137 47.80 31.19 -4.30
CA ASP A 137 47.17 29.86 -4.27
C ASP A 137 46.01 29.74 -3.26
N VAL A 138 46.12 30.41 -2.11
CA VAL A 138 45.07 30.46 -1.07
C VAL A 138 43.72 30.96 -1.62
N TYR A 139 43.74 31.93 -2.54
CA TYR A 139 42.50 32.46 -3.13
C TYR A 139 41.84 31.44 -4.05
N THR A 140 42.62 30.83 -4.94
CA THR A 140 42.14 29.78 -5.87
C THR A 140 41.56 28.61 -5.10
N ARG A 141 42.27 28.17 -4.05
CA ARG A 141 41.79 27.10 -3.17
C ARG A 141 40.51 27.46 -2.44
N ASN A 142 40.38 28.67 -1.92
CA ASN A 142 39.14 29.11 -1.26
C ASN A 142 37.96 29.13 -2.23
N GLN A 143 38.18 29.60 -3.46
CA GLN A 143 37.15 29.58 -4.49
C GLN A 143 36.71 28.14 -4.83
N GLN A 144 37.65 27.21 -4.97
CA GLN A 144 37.36 25.79 -5.18
C GLN A 144 36.53 25.23 -4.01
N LEU A 145 36.96 25.48 -2.76
CA LEU A 145 36.24 25.04 -1.56
C LEU A 145 34.83 25.64 -1.47
N GLU A 146 34.63 26.90 -1.87
CA GLU A 146 33.31 27.54 -1.94
C GLU A 146 32.41 26.85 -2.95
N THR A 147 32.94 26.52 -4.14
CA THR A 147 32.18 25.80 -5.17
C THR A 147 31.81 24.39 -4.73
N GLU A 148 32.74 23.67 -4.09
CA GLU A 148 32.50 22.35 -3.53
C GLU A 148 31.44 22.40 -2.41
N ASN A 149 31.56 23.36 -1.48
CA ASN A 149 30.54 23.57 -0.44
C ASN A 149 29.16 23.86 -1.02
N LEU A 150 29.09 24.65 -2.10
CA LEU A 150 27.83 24.93 -2.78
C LEU A 150 27.22 23.67 -3.38
N CYS A 151 28.03 22.85 -4.07
CA CYS A 151 27.58 21.57 -4.62
C CYS A 151 27.11 20.62 -3.52
N LEU A 152 27.92 20.41 -2.47
CA LEU A 152 27.57 19.54 -1.34
C LEU A 152 26.28 19.99 -0.64
N ARG A 153 26.06 21.30 -0.48
CA ARG A 153 24.81 21.83 0.08
C ARG A 153 23.60 21.52 -0.79
N LYS A 154 23.76 21.63 -2.12
CA LYS A 154 22.70 21.30 -3.08
C LYS A 154 22.37 19.81 -3.05
N ASP A 155 23.37 18.96 -3.01
CA ASP A 155 23.19 17.50 -2.94
C ASP A 155 22.51 17.11 -1.62
N LEU A 156 22.94 17.68 -0.50
CA LEU A 156 22.32 17.47 0.81
C LEU A 156 20.82 17.86 0.79
N GLU A 157 20.49 19.00 0.20
CA GLU A 157 19.09 19.42 0.06
C GLU A 157 18.30 18.48 -0.86
N SER A 158 18.91 17.98 -1.94
CA SER A 158 18.30 16.98 -2.81
C SER A 158 18.02 15.66 -2.08
N TYR A 159 18.97 15.17 -1.29
CA TYR A 159 18.80 13.98 -0.46
C TYR A 159 17.74 14.16 0.62
N LYS A 160 17.67 15.33 1.26
CA LYS A 160 16.58 15.63 2.20
C LYS A 160 15.21 15.55 1.52
N GLN A 161 15.09 16.12 0.33
CA GLN A 161 13.84 16.07 -0.42
C GLN A 161 13.48 14.64 -0.86
N SER A 162 14.46 13.82 -1.24
CA SER A 162 14.19 12.41 -1.60
C SER A 162 13.79 11.58 -0.37
N VAL A 163 14.46 11.76 0.77
CA VAL A 163 14.10 11.11 2.04
C VAL A 163 12.68 11.49 2.45
N ASN A 164 12.32 12.78 2.44
CA ASN A 164 10.97 13.22 2.78
C ASN A 164 9.90 12.57 1.88
N LYS A 165 10.16 12.46 0.57
CA LYS A 165 9.25 11.77 -0.37
C LYS A 165 9.10 10.28 -0.05
N ILE A 166 10.19 9.60 0.32
CA ILE A 166 10.17 8.19 0.71
C ILE A 166 9.39 8.01 2.02
N GLU A 167 9.60 8.89 3.00
CA GLU A 167 8.87 8.86 4.27
C GLU A 167 7.36 9.05 4.05
N GLU A 168 6.96 10.01 3.21
CA GLU A 168 5.56 10.23 2.84
C GLU A 168 4.93 9.00 2.15
N ALA A 169 5.67 8.38 1.21
CA ALA A 169 5.22 7.18 0.52
C ALA A 169 5.09 5.98 1.47
N LEU A 170 6.07 5.80 2.38
CA LEU A 170 6.07 4.74 3.38
C LEU A 170 4.88 4.88 4.32
N LEU A 171 4.61 6.10 4.81
CA LEU A 171 3.44 6.36 5.66
C LEU A 171 2.13 6.06 4.94
N LYS A 172 2.03 6.33 3.63
CA LYS A 172 0.86 5.98 2.82
C LYS A 172 0.68 4.46 2.70
N MET A 173 1.76 3.72 2.39
CA MET A 173 1.73 2.26 2.31
C MET A 173 1.39 1.61 3.65
N GLN A 174 1.93 2.14 4.76
CA GLN A 174 1.63 1.66 6.10
C GLN A 174 0.15 1.81 6.43
N LYS A 175 -0.45 2.96 6.12
CA LYS A 175 -1.90 3.20 6.32
C LYS A 175 -2.74 2.23 5.51
N GLU A 176 -2.39 1.97 4.25
CA GLU A 176 -3.12 1.03 3.40
C GLU A 176 -3.01 -0.41 3.93
N ARG A 177 -1.80 -0.85 4.28
CA ARG A 177 -1.57 -2.14 4.93
C ARG A 177 -2.41 -2.29 6.21
N ASP A 178 -2.43 -1.27 7.05
CA ASP A 178 -3.20 -1.28 8.30
C ASP A 178 -4.71 -1.27 8.04
N PHE A 179 -5.17 -0.57 7.00
CA PHE A 179 -6.55 -0.61 6.54
C PHE A 179 -6.94 -2.02 6.09
N HIS A 180 -6.15 -2.67 5.24
CA HIS A 180 -6.40 -4.05 4.80
C HIS A 180 -6.40 -5.03 5.98
N ARG A 181 -5.43 -4.91 6.90
CA ARG A 181 -5.35 -5.74 8.10
C ARG A 181 -6.59 -5.58 8.98
N MET A 182 -7.03 -4.34 9.21
CA MET A 182 -8.25 -4.06 9.99
C MET A 182 -9.51 -4.55 9.28
N HIS A 183 -9.60 -4.36 7.96
CA HIS A 183 -10.73 -4.79 7.15
C HIS A 183 -10.87 -6.31 7.16
N HIS A 184 -9.78 -7.04 6.92
CA HIS A 184 -9.76 -8.49 6.97
C HIS A 184 -10.21 -9.00 8.35
N LYS A 185 -9.67 -8.44 9.45
CA LYS A 185 -10.10 -8.78 10.82
C LYS A 185 -11.61 -8.60 11.02
N ARG A 186 -12.18 -7.49 10.52
CA ARG A 186 -13.64 -7.24 10.56
C ARG A 186 -14.41 -8.29 9.78
N VAL A 187 -13.98 -8.60 8.55
CA VAL A 187 -14.64 -9.61 7.70
C VAL A 187 -14.63 -10.98 8.35
N VAL A 188 -13.52 -11.39 8.95
CA VAL A 188 -13.42 -12.67 9.68
C VAL A 188 -14.37 -12.72 10.87
N GLN A 189 -14.48 -11.62 11.63
CA GLN A 189 -15.44 -11.52 12.74
C GLN A 189 -16.89 -11.66 12.25
N GLU A 190 -17.27 -10.96 11.18
CA GLU A 190 -18.60 -11.05 10.58
C GLU A 190 -18.88 -12.46 10.04
N LYS A 191 -17.91 -13.07 9.34
CA LYS A 191 -17.97 -14.46 8.88
C LYS A 191 -18.28 -15.41 10.04
N ASN A 192 -17.55 -15.29 11.13
CA ASN A 192 -17.73 -16.15 12.30
C ASN A 192 -19.09 -15.95 12.98
N ARG A 193 -19.60 -14.71 13.03
CA ARG A 193 -20.96 -14.43 13.51
C ARG A 193 -22.00 -15.15 12.67
N LEU A 194 -21.93 -15.01 11.34
CA LEU A 194 -22.85 -15.65 10.41
C LEU A 194 -22.78 -17.18 10.47
N ILE A 195 -21.59 -17.76 10.61
CA ILE A 195 -21.42 -19.20 10.82
C ILE A 195 -22.15 -19.65 12.08
N GLY A 196 -22.07 -18.88 13.18
CA GLY A 196 -22.79 -19.17 14.42
C GLY A 196 -24.31 -19.18 14.23
N ASP A 197 -24.84 -18.17 13.55
CA ASP A 197 -26.27 -18.07 13.28
C ASP A 197 -26.76 -19.17 12.34
N LEU A 198 -25.99 -19.54 11.33
CA LEU A 198 -26.29 -20.66 10.44
C LEU A 198 -26.35 -22.00 11.20
N LYS A 199 -25.40 -22.24 12.11
CA LYS A 199 -25.41 -23.44 12.97
C LYS A 199 -26.65 -23.49 13.86
N ARG A 200 -27.01 -22.36 14.47
CA ARG A 200 -28.22 -22.23 15.31
C ARG A 200 -29.49 -22.50 14.50
N LEU A 201 -29.57 -21.93 13.30
CA LEU A 201 -30.69 -22.13 12.38
C LEU A 201 -30.81 -23.60 11.96
N LYS A 202 -29.70 -24.24 11.59
CA LYS A 202 -29.67 -25.67 11.23
C LYS A 202 -30.13 -26.55 12.39
N ALA A 203 -29.70 -26.25 13.62
CA ALA A 203 -30.16 -26.97 14.81
C ALA A 203 -31.67 -26.81 15.04
N HIS A 204 -32.20 -25.60 14.84
CA HIS A 204 -33.63 -25.34 14.93
C HIS A 204 -34.44 -26.12 13.88
N TYR A 205 -33.98 -26.18 12.62
CA TYR A 205 -34.64 -26.98 11.58
C TYR A 205 -34.56 -28.49 11.84
N ALA A 206 -33.42 -28.98 12.35
CA ALA A 206 -33.31 -30.37 12.75
C ALA A 206 -34.33 -30.74 13.85
N SER A 207 -34.67 -29.80 14.73
CA SER A 207 -35.68 -30.01 15.77
C SER A 207 -37.12 -30.08 15.26
N TYR A 208 -37.43 -29.47 14.10
CA TYR A 208 -38.76 -29.56 13.49
C TYR A 208 -39.03 -30.92 12.84
N GLU A 209 -37.99 -31.64 12.42
CA GLU A 209 -38.10 -32.95 11.78
C GLU A 209 -38.90 -33.98 12.61
N PRO A 210 -38.61 -34.21 13.91
CA PRO A 210 -39.41 -35.10 14.74
C PRO A 210 -40.83 -34.56 15.00
N MET A 211 -41.01 -33.24 15.12
CA MET A 211 -42.33 -32.64 15.33
C MET A 211 -43.26 -32.89 14.12
N LEU A 212 -42.75 -32.72 12.91
CA LEU A 212 -43.47 -33.01 11.67
C LEU A 212 -43.78 -34.50 11.53
N LYS A 213 -42.82 -35.38 11.86
CA LYS A 213 -43.04 -36.83 11.89
C LYS A 213 -44.18 -37.22 12.84
N GLN A 214 -44.17 -36.69 14.06
CA GLN A 214 -45.24 -36.95 15.04
C GLN A 214 -46.60 -36.45 14.56
N LEU A 215 -46.66 -35.27 13.93
CA LEU A 215 -47.92 -34.73 13.41
C LEU A 215 -48.48 -35.60 12.27
N SER A 216 -47.61 -36.07 11.36
CA SER A 216 -47.97 -36.99 10.28
C SER A 216 -48.50 -38.32 10.83
N GLU A 217 -47.81 -38.90 11.83
CA GLU A 217 -48.24 -40.13 12.48
C GLU A 217 -49.61 -39.97 13.16
N LYS A 218 -49.83 -38.88 13.90
CA LYS A 218 -51.14 -38.58 14.50
C LYS A 218 -52.25 -38.46 13.45
N TYR A 219 -51.96 -37.82 12.32
CA TYR A 219 -52.92 -37.70 11.21
C TYR A 219 -53.29 -39.08 10.63
N GLN A 220 -52.30 -39.92 10.34
CA GLN A 220 -52.53 -41.28 9.84
C GLN A 220 -53.31 -42.13 10.84
N ASN A 221 -52.96 -42.07 12.13
CA ASN A 221 -53.68 -42.79 13.19
C ASN A 221 -55.13 -42.32 13.33
N SER A 222 -55.39 -41.02 13.24
CA SER A 222 -56.76 -40.49 13.24
C SER A 222 -57.56 -40.97 12.03
N LEU A 223 -56.91 -41.10 10.87
CA LEU A 223 -57.55 -41.58 9.64
C LEU A 223 -57.88 -43.07 9.73
N THR A 224 -56.96 -43.90 10.22
CA THR A 224 -57.18 -45.34 10.41
C THR A 224 -58.25 -45.60 11.46
N GLN A 225 -58.26 -44.86 12.57
CA GLN A 225 -59.30 -44.96 13.60
C GLN A 225 -60.68 -44.58 13.03
N LYS A 226 -60.79 -43.49 12.27
CA LYS A 226 -62.05 -43.09 11.62
C LYS A 226 -62.58 -44.21 10.71
N MET A 227 -61.70 -44.84 9.93
CA MET A 227 -62.05 -45.96 9.06
C MET A 227 -62.53 -47.17 9.86
N LEU A 228 -61.82 -47.56 10.94
CA LEU A 228 -62.22 -48.68 11.82
C LEU A 228 -63.57 -48.44 12.47
N THR A 229 -63.78 -47.24 13.04
CA THR A 229 -65.06 -46.87 13.66
C THR A 229 -66.21 -46.84 12.64
N SER A 230 -65.94 -46.48 11.38
CA SER A 230 -66.94 -46.58 10.32
C SER A 230 -67.32 -48.03 10.03
N LEU A 231 -66.33 -48.92 9.89
CA LEU A 231 -66.59 -50.34 9.66
C LEU A 231 -67.33 -50.99 10.84
N GLU A 232 -67.02 -50.61 12.08
CA GLU A 232 -67.75 -51.08 13.27
C GLU A 232 -69.21 -50.62 13.27
N ARG A 233 -69.47 -49.34 12.94
CA ARG A 233 -70.84 -48.84 12.76
C ARG A 233 -71.58 -49.61 11.67
N ASP A 234 -70.95 -49.84 10.53
CA ASP A 234 -71.59 -50.53 9.40
C ASP A 234 -71.92 -51.99 9.76
N LYS A 235 -71.06 -52.67 10.54
CA LYS A 235 -71.34 -54.00 11.07
C LYS A 235 -72.51 -54.00 12.07
N ALA A 236 -72.57 -53.03 12.98
CA ALA A 236 -73.67 -52.92 13.94
C ALA A 236 -75.01 -52.67 13.23
N MET A 237 -75.03 -51.76 12.25
CA MET A 237 -76.24 -51.50 11.44
C MET A 237 -76.63 -52.70 10.56
N GLY A 238 -75.68 -53.54 10.17
CA GLY A 238 -75.96 -54.79 9.45
C GLY A 238 -76.43 -55.96 10.33
N GLN A 239 -76.28 -55.88 11.66
CA GLN A 239 -76.85 -56.86 12.59
C GLN A 239 -78.24 -56.45 13.10
N ASP A 240 -78.52 -55.15 13.15
CA ASP A 240 -79.86 -54.63 13.45
C ASP A 240 -80.86 -54.82 12.28
N SER A 241 -80.42 -55.32 11.12
CA SER A 241 -81.27 -55.60 9.95
C SER A 241 -81.75 -57.05 9.83
N GLU A 242 -81.44 -57.92 10.81
CA GLU A 242 -81.84 -59.34 10.81
C GLU A 242 -83.12 -59.59 11.63
N PHE A 243 -84.25 -58.94 11.30
CA PHE A 243 -85.63 -59.38 11.58
C PHE A 243 -86.60 -58.70 10.57
N PRO A 244 -87.71 -59.34 10.13
CA PRO A 244 -88.32 -59.07 8.82
C PRO A 244 -89.40 -57.97 8.79
N GLU A 245 -89.40 -57.23 7.67
CA GLU A 245 -90.43 -56.43 6.95
C GLU A 245 -91.38 -55.53 7.79
N ASP A 246 -91.42 -54.20 7.54
CA ASP A 246 -92.21 -53.59 6.45
C ASP A 246 -91.63 -52.25 5.93
N PRO A 247 -92.07 -51.74 4.75
CA PRO A 247 -91.40 -50.68 4.01
C PRO A 247 -92.03 -49.31 4.24
N GLU A 248 -91.35 -48.36 4.88
CA GLU A 248 -91.61 -46.93 4.62
C GLU A 248 -90.39 -46.05 4.93
N GLY A 249 -90.18 -45.07 4.05
CA GLY A 249 -89.51 -43.83 4.40
C GLY A 249 -88.00 -43.83 4.21
N THR A 250 -87.55 -43.57 2.98
CA THR A 250 -86.33 -42.78 2.78
C THR A 250 -86.39 -41.50 3.60
N PRO A 251 -85.32 -41.16 4.35
CA PRO A 251 -84.74 -39.84 4.14
C PRO A 251 -83.23 -39.95 3.92
N SER A 252 -82.83 -39.37 2.80
CA SER A 252 -81.48 -38.97 2.42
C SER A 252 -80.65 -38.46 3.60
N PHE A 253 -79.53 -39.13 3.88
CA PHE A 253 -78.39 -38.51 4.56
C PHE A 253 -77.33 -38.18 3.50
N GLU A 254 -77.05 -36.89 3.41
CA GLU A 254 -76.19 -36.25 2.42
C GLU A 254 -74.77 -36.83 2.46
N HIS A 255 -74.30 -37.31 1.32
CA HIS A 255 -72.86 -37.49 1.08
C HIS A 255 -72.19 -36.11 1.09
N ALA A 256 -71.59 -35.75 2.23
CA ALA A 256 -70.60 -34.70 2.26
C ALA A 256 -69.45 -35.11 1.33
N LYS A 257 -69.30 -34.36 0.23
CA LYS A 257 -68.25 -34.53 -0.77
C LYS A 257 -66.88 -34.60 -0.08
N GLU A 258 -66.30 -35.79 -0.08
CA GLU A 258 -64.91 -36.01 0.24
C GLU A 258 -64.09 -35.34 -0.86
N HIS A 259 -63.57 -34.13 -0.59
CA HIS A 259 -62.56 -33.51 -1.43
C HIS A 259 -61.22 -34.19 -1.15
N THR A 260 -61.04 -35.36 -1.77
CA THR A 260 -59.74 -36.01 -1.92
C THR A 260 -58.96 -35.26 -3.01
N GLN A 261 -58.50 -34.04 -2.70
CA GLN A 261 -57.43 -33.44 -3.49
C GLN A 261 -56.11 -33.99 -2.95
N PRO A 262 -55.30 -34.70 -3.78
CA PRO A 262 -53.97 -35.08 -3.38
C PRO A 262 -53.16 -33.80 -3.25
N LEU A 263 -52.67 -33.52 -2.04
CA LEU A 263 -51.69 -32.46 -1.82
C LEU A 263 -50.46 -32.83 -2.66
N LYS A 264 -50.29 -32.18 -3.81
CA LYS A 264 -49.15 -32.40 -4.69
C LYS A 264 -47.88 -32.20 -3.86
N SER A 265 -47.03 -33.23 -3.82
CA SER A 265 -45.67 -33.11 -3.30
C SER A 265 -44.89 -32.17 -4.22
N GLY A 266 -44.95 -30.87 -3.94
CA GLY A 266 -44.05 -29.91 -4.55
C GLY A 266 -42.65 -30.14 -4.00
N GLN A 267 -41.71 -30.56 -4.84
CA GLN A 267 -40.30 -30.37 -4.55
C GLN A 267 -40.07 -28.85 -4.53
N TYR A 268 -39.98 -28.27 -3.34
CA TYR A 268 -39.54 -26.89 -3.18
C TYR A 268 -38.03 -26.86 -3.46
N GLN A 269 -37.66 -26.49 -4.68
CA GLN A 269 -36.28 -26.11 -4.97
C GLN A 269 -36.03 -24.78 -4.26
N LEU A 270 -35.16 -24.80 -3.24
CA LEU A 270 -34.62 -23.58 -2.66
C LEU A 270 -33.77 -22.90 -3.72
N SER A 271 -34.35 -21.93 -4.43
CA SER A 271 -33.57 -21.06 -5.30
C SER A 271 -32.55 -20.33 -4.43
N SER A 272 -31.28 -20.67 -4.62
CA SER A 272 -30.17 -19.87 -4.10
C SER A 272 -30.25 -18.49 -4.75
N ILE A 273 -30.82 -17.52 -4.04
CA ILE A 273 -30.66 -16.11 -4.37
C ILE A 273 -29.55 -15.59 -3.47
N LEU A 274 -28.32 -15.87 -3.88
CA LEU A 274 -27.21 -14.95 -3.67
C LEU A 274 -26.57 -14.76 -5.05
N LYS A 275 -27.14 -13.84 -5.83
CA LYS A 275 -26.48 -13.39 -7.05
C LYS A 275 -25.21 -12.67 -6.58
N VAL A 276 -24.06 -13.23 -6.92
CA VAL A 276 -22.70 -12.74 -6.64
C VAL A 276 -22.40 -11.39 -7.36
N HIS A 277 -23.41 -10.71 -7.88
CA HIS A 277 -23.25 -9.51 -8.73
C HIS A 277 -23.37 -8.16 -8.00
N ASP A 278 -23.68 -8.13 -6.71
CA ASP A 278 -23.88 -6.86 -5.98
C ASP A 278 -22.67 -6.39 -5.15
N PHE A 279 -21.52 -7.06 -5.23
CA PHE A 279 -20.28 -6.62 -4.57
C PHE A 279 -19.37 -5.72 -5.42
N ALA A 280 -19.75 -5.39 -6.66
CA ALA A 280 -18.92 -4.59 -7.56
C ALA A 280 -18.94 -3.06 -7.33
N ASN A 281 -19.70 -2.54 -6.36
CA ASN A 281 -19.87 -1.08 -6.19
C ASN A 281 -19.28 -0.49 -4.89
N TRP A 282 -18.37 -1.18 -4.21
CA TRP A 282 -17.73 -0.63 -3.00
C TRP A 282 -16.31 -0.07 -3.22
N ALA A 283 -15.83 -0.01 -4.47
CA ALA A 283 -14.47 0.47 -4.80
C ALA A 283 -14.42 1.91 -5.35
N GLN A 284 -15.44 2.76 -5.11
CA GLN A 284 -15.50 4.12 -5.71
C GLN A 284 -15.94 5.25 -4.77
N ARG A 285 -15.64 5.18 -3.46
CA ARG A 285 -15.72 6.34 -2.56
C ARG A 285 -14.55 6.43 -1.60
#